data_AF-A0A0A2LIY0-F1
#
_entry.id   AF-A0A0A2LIY0-F1
#
_cell.length_a   1.000
_cell.length_b   1.000
_cell.length_c   1.000
_cell.angle_alpha   90.00
_cell.angle_beta   90.00
_cell.angle_gamma   90.00
#
_symmetry.space_group_name_H-M   'P 1'
#
loop_
_entity.id
_entity.type
_entity.pdbx_description
1 polymer ?
#
loop_
_entity_poly.entity_id
_entity_poly.type
_entity_poly.pdbx_seq_one_letter_code
_entity_poly.pdbx_strand_id
1 'polypeptide(L)'
;MASNCEAFYKVKSGDDCGKIATQCGITTEQLSSWNADIGSTCSGLWPDYYICVSVEGVDSQPTTTTTTKGKGVATPTPTQSGMIGTCNKFYRVEDGDTCKIVANEAGITLDTFYKWNKGVGSSCESLWLQYYVCIGVM
;
A
#
# COMPACT_ATOMS: atom_id res chain seq x y z
N MET A 1 -9.75 -13.60 13.12
CA MET A 1 -8.55 -12.92 12.57
C MET A 1 -7.31 -13.80 12.74
N ALA A 2 -6.36 -13.77 11.80
CA ALA A 2 -5.09 -14.51 11.84
C ALA A 2 -4.28 -14.14 13.09
N SER A 3 -3.73 -15.16 13.76
CA SER A 3 -2.98 -14.99 15.01
C SER A 3 -1.59 -14.38 14.80
N ASN A 4 -1.04 -14.47 13.59
CA ASN A 4 0.25 -13.93 13.19
C ASN A 4 0.09 -12.64 12.36
N CYS A 5 -0.92 -11.82 12.66
CA CYS A 5 -1.15 -10.59 11.93
C CYS A 5 -0.10 -9.52 12.25
N GLU A 6 0.57 -8.98 11.23
CA GLU A 6 1.65 -8.00 11.37
C GLU A 6 1.20 -6.58 10.99
N ALA A 7 0.19 -6.45 10.10
CA ALA A 7 -0.35 -5.15 9.69
C ALA A 7 -1.88 -5.15 9.64
N PHE A 8 -2.47 -4.01 10.02
CA PHE A 8 -3.92 -3.82 10.13
C PHE A 8 -4.42 -2.70 9.22
N TYR A 9 -5.57 -2.93 8.58
CA TYR A 9 -6.30 -1.93 7.83
C TYR A 9 -7.61 -1.59 8.54
N LYS A 10 -7.89 -0.30 8.73
CA LYS A 10 -9.17 0.17 9.27
C LYS A 10 -10.17 0.34 8.13
N VAL A 11 -11.21 -0.48 8.11
CA VAL A 11 -12.26 -0.45 7.09
C VAL A 11 -12.97 0.91 7.10
N LYS A 12 -13.08 1.54 5.94
CA LYS A 12 -13.80 2.79 5.71
C LYS A 12 -15.18 2.51 5.13
N SER A 13 -16.12 3.43 5.34
CA SER A 13 -17.46 3.33 4.73
C SER A 13 -17.35 3.36 3.21
N GLY A 14 -17.87 2.32 2.55
CA GLY A 14 -17.80 2.16 1.08
C GLY A 14 -16.62 1.30 0.59
N ASP A 15 -15.79 0.79 1.50
CA ASP A 15 -14.82 -0.24 1.16
C ASP A 15 -15.49 -1.58 0.87
N ASP A 16 -14.82 -2.35 0.02
CA ASP A 16 -15.08 -3.76 -0.20
C ASP A 16 -13.74 -4.50 -0.20
N CYS A 17 -13.76 -5.82 -0.06
CA CYS A 17 -12.53 -6.60 -0.05
C CYS A 17 -11.69 -6.44 -1.31
N GLY A 18 -12.29 -6.23 -2.48
CA GLY A 18 -11.54 -6.04 -3.72
C GLY A 18 -10.72 -4.76 -3.67
N LYS A 19 -11.32 -3.66 -3.22
CA LYS A 19 -10.65 -2.38 -2.99
C LYS A 19 -9.56 -2.51 -1.95
N ILE A 20 -9.85 -3.10 -0.80
CA ILE A 20 -8.87 -3.26 0.28
C ILE A 20 -7.72 -4.17 -0.19
N ALA A 21 -8.02 -5.30 -0.82
CA ALA A 21 -7.01 -6.23 -1.32
C ALA A 21 -6.10 -5.57 -2.37
N THR A 22 -6.69 -4.85 -3.33
CA THR A 22 -5.94 -4.07 -4.33
C THR A 22 -5.10 -2.99 -3.67
N GLN A 23 -5.66 -2.27 -2.69
CA GLN A 23 -4.97 -1.23 -1.96
C GLN A 23 -3.80 -1.83 -1.17
N CYS A 24 -4.00 -2.98 -0.54
CA CYS A 24 -3.02 -3.75 0.24
C CYS A 24 -2.03 -4.55 -0.60
N GLY A 25 -2.21 -4.62 -1.92
CA GLY A 25 -1.34 -5.41 -2.82
C GLY A 25 -1.43 -6.92 -2.58
N ILE A 26 -2.57 -7.40 -2.08
CA ILE A 26 -2.85 -8.80 -1.75
C ILE A 26 -4.07 -9.28 -2.55
N THR A 27 -4.37 -10.57 -2.54
CA THR A 27 -5.61 -11.08 -3.15
C THR A 27 -6.77 -11.05 -2.16
N THR A 28 -7.99 -11.05 -2.68
CA THR A 28 -9.20 -11.20 -1.86
C THR A 28 -9.23 -12.55 -1.14
N GLU A 29 -8.63 -13.60 -1.71
CA GLU A 29 -8.46 -14.87 -1.00
C GLU A 29 -7.50 -14.74 0.17
N GLN A 30 -6.36 -14.04 0.01
CA GLN A 30 -5.43 -13.79 1.12
C GLN A 30 -6.12 -12.99 2.22
N LEU A 31 -6.79 -11.89 1.86
CA LEU A 31 -7.51 -11.04 2.80
C LEU A 31 -8.58 -11.81 3.59
N SER A 32 -9.38 -12.64 2.92
CA SER A 32 -10.40 -13.47 3.57
C SER A 32 -9.79 -14.62 4.39
N SER A 33 -8.67 -15.20 3.95
CA SER A 33 -7.95 -16.24 4.70
C SER A 33 -7.38 -15.72 6.02
N TRP A 34 -6.94 -14.46 6.06
CA TRP A 34 -6.42 -13.82 7.28
C TRP A 34 -7.52 -13.27 8.19
N ASN A 35 -8.74 -13.16 7.69
CA ASN A 35 -9.88 -12.59 8.41
C ASN A 35 -11.11 -13.48 8.27
N ALA A 36 -11.10 -14.66 8.91
CA ALA A 36 -12.24 -15.58 8.88
C ALA A 36 -13.59 -14.90 9.18
N ASP A 37 -13.58 -13.85 10.02
CA ASP A 37 -14.76 -13.10 10.47
C ASP A 37 -15.42 -12.26 9.36
N ILE A 38 -14.71 -11.90 8.28
CA ILE A 38 -15.30 -11.13 7.16
C ILE A 38 -16.02 -12.03 6.15
N GLY A 39 -15.79 -13.35 6.22
CA GLY A 39 -16.31 -14.35 5.29
C GLY A 39 -15.71 -14.27 3.88
N SER A 40 -15.83 -15.36 3.11
CA SER A 40 -15.33 -15.43 1.73
C SER A 40 -16.05 -14.49 0.76
N THR A 41 -17.26 -14.06 1.10
CA THR A 41 -18.05 -13.07 0.35
C THR A 41 -17.89 -11.65 0.86
N CYS A 42 -17.03 -11.42 1.85
CA CYS A 42 -16.77 -10.11 2.44
C CYS A 42 -18.00 -9.42 3.05
N SER A 43 -19.00 -10.22 3.42
CA SER A 43 -20.25 -9.76 4.01
C SER A 43 -20.09 -9.38 5.49
N GLY A 44 -19.02 -9.82 6.15
CA GLY A 44 -18.67 -9.44 7.51
C GLY A 44 -17.72 -8.23 7.58
N LEU A 45 -17.57 -7.48 6.49
CA LEU A 45 -16.75 -6.27 6.46
C LEU A 45 -17.51 -5.09 7.08
N TRP A 46 -17.12 -4.72 8.31
CA TRP A 46 -17.77 -3.63 9.05
C TRP A 46 -16.93 -2.36 9.01
N PRO A 47 -17.51 -1.19 8.68
CA PRO A 47 -16.83 0.09 8.81
C PRO A 47 -16.30 0.31 10.23
N ASP A 48 -15.19 1.04 10.32
CA ASP A 48 -14.45 1.31 11.55
C ASP A 48 -13.85 0.11 12.28
N TYR A 49 -13.92 -1.08 11.67
CA TYR A 49 -13.26 -2.28 12.19
C TYR A 49 -11.86 -2.46 11.59
N TYR A 50 -10.95 -3.04 12.36
CA TYR A 50 -9.61 -3.38 11.90
C TYR A 50 -9.57 -4.80 11.37
N ILE A 51 -8.98 -4.99 10.19
CA ILE A 51 -8.76 -6.30 9.59
C ILE A 51 -7.28 -6.50 9.29
N CYS A 52 -6.86 -7.76 9.31
CA CYS A 52 -5.50 -8.16 9.01
C CYS A 52 -5.20 -8.05 7.52
N VAL A 53 -4.11 -7.37 7.17
CA VAL A 53 -3.69 -7.19 5.76
C VAL A 53 -2.25 -7.62 5.50
N SER A 54 -1.58 -8.18 6.50
CA SER A 54 -0.29 -8.83 6.37
C SER A 54 -0.07 -9.80 7.54
N VAL A 55 0.62 -10.91 7.31
CA VAL A 55 0.88 -11.93 8.32
C VAL A 55 2.36 -12.36 8.30
N GLU A 56 2.90 -12.73 9.46
CA GLU A 56 4.32 -13.13 9.60
C GLU A 56 4.68 -14.30 8.66
N GLY A 57 5.86 -14.21 8.02
CA GLY A 57 6.40 -15.26 7.14
C GLY A 57 5.73 -15.35 5.77
N VAL A 58 4.67 -14.57 5.54
CA VAL A 58 4.23 -14.23 4.20
C VAL A 58 4.85 -12.88 3.91
N ASP A 59 6.02 -12.88 3.25
CA ASP A 59 6.38 -11.73 2.43
C ASP A 59 5.14 -11.47 1.58
N SER A 60 4.40 -10.40 1.90
CA SER A 60 3.39 -9.86 1.00
C SER A 60 4.14 -9.63 -0.28
N GLN A 61 4.13 -10.60 -1.19
CA GLN A 61 4.75 -10.43 -2.49
C GLN A 61 4.06 -9.20 -3.03
N PRO A 62 4.74 -8.03 -3.07
CA PRO A 62 4.15 -6.90 -3.73
C PRO A 62 3.99 -7.42 -5.14
N THR A 63 2.81 -7.28 -5.73
CA THR A 63 2.54 -7.72 -7.10
C THR A 63 3.77 -7.35 -7.90
N THR A 64 4.59 -8.35 -8.21
CA THR A 64 5.94 -8.09 -8.69
C THR A 64 5.66 -7.69 -10.11
N THR A 65 5.59 -6.39 -10.36
CA THR A 65 5.63 -5.91 -11.72
C THR A 65 7.08 -6.12 -12.11
N THR A 66 7.40 -7.35 -12.52
CA THR A 66 8.68 -7.76 -13.05
C THR A 66 8.86 -6.99 -14.35
N THR A 67 9.45 -5.80 -14.30
CA THR A 67 9.90 -5.07 -15.49
C THR A 67 11.41 -5.15 -15.57
N THR A 68 11.83 -6.18 -16.31
CA THR A 68 12.99 -6.23 -17.21
C THR A 68 14.07 -5.16 -17.02
N LYS A 69 15.24 -5.60 -16.55
CA LYS A 69 16.57 -5.20 -17.04
C LYS A 69 16.79 -3.68 -17.21
N GLY A 70 16.51 -2.91 -16.17
CA GLY A 70 17.24 -1.67 -15.88
C GLY A 70 18.32 -1.98 -14.85
N LYS A 71 19.42 -1.21 -14.80
CA LYS A 71 20.46 -1.31 -13.74
C LYS A 71 19.89 -0.84 -12.39
N GLY A 72 18.89 -1.56 -11.88
CA GLY A 72 17.96 -1.09 -10.85
C GLY A 72 18.58 -1.07 -9.46
N VAL A 73 18.39 0.05 -8.78
CA VAL A 73 18.56 0.18 -7.33
C VAL A 73 17.63 -0.85 -6.67
N ALA A 74 18.09 -1.51 -5.60
CA ALA A 74 17.24 -2.40 -4.83
C ALA A 74 16.06 -1.60 -4.24
N THR A 75 14.84 -1.98 -4.60
CA THR A 75 13.63 -1.38 -4.06
C THR A 75 13.51 -1.74 -2.57
N PRO A 76 13.42 -0.77 -1.65
CA PRO A 76 13.31 -1.03 -0.23
C PRO A 76 11.94 -1.60 0.13
N THR A 77 11.87 -2.41 1.18
CA THR A 77 10.61 -2.96 1.72
C THR A 77 10.29 -2.35 3.09
N PRO A 78 9.00 -2.13 3.43
CA PRO A 78 7.80 -2.38 2.61
C PRO A 78 7.45 -1.18 1.69
N THR A 79 6.96 -1.43 0.47
CA THR A 79 6.51 -0.37 -0.45
C THR A 79 4.99 -0.22 -0.44
N GLN A 80 4.52 1.01 -0.64
CA GLN A 80 3.08 1.26 -0.77
C GLN A 80 2.57 0.80 -2.15
N SER A 81 1.40 0.16 -2.19
CA SER A 81 0.76 -0.27 -3.44
C SER A 81 0.49 0.91 -4.37
N GLY A 82 0.45 0.65 -5.68
CA GLY A 82 0.24 1.68 -6.70
C GLY A 82 1.45 2.59 -6.95
N MET A 83 2.62 2.26 -6.40
CA MET A 83 3.90 2.89 -6.76
C MET A 83 4.32 2.49 -8.18
N ILE A 84 4.83 3.44 -8.97
CA ILE A 84 5.25 3.22 -10.36
C ILE A 84 6.46 2.30 -10.44
N GLY A 85 6.47 1.39 -11.42
CA GLY A 85 7.53 0.40 -11.60
C GLY A 85 8.90 0.96 -12.00
N THR A 86 8.97 2.19 -12.53
CA THR A 86 10.23 2.85 -12.91
C THR A 86 10.86 3.65 -11.78
N CYS A 87 10.37 3.50 -10.55
CA CYS A 87 10.90 4.23 -9.41
C CYS A 87 12.33 3.79 -9.06
N ASN A 88 13.20 4.76 -8.75
CA ASN A 88 14.56 4.49 -8.29
C ASN A 88 15.03 5.40 -7.14
N LYS A 89 14.17 6.31 -6.67
CA LYS A 89 14.35 7.04 -5.41
C LYS A 89 13.10 6.88 -4.55
N PHE A 90 13.31 6.54 -3.30
CA PHE A 90 12.25 6.16 -2.38
C PHE A 90 12.29 7.03 -1.14
N TYR A 91 11.13 7.28 -0.55
CA TYR A 91 10.96 7.99 0.71
C TYR A 91 10.09 7.14 1.63
N ARG A 92 10.52 6.94 2.87
CA ARG A 92 9.73 6.23 3.88
C ARG A 92 8.87 7.23 4.61
N VAL A 93 7.56 7.07 4.52
CA VAL A 93 6.60 7.98 5.17
C VAL A 93 6.75 7.94 6.68
N GLU A 94 6.85 9.12 7.31
CA GLU A 94 6.95 9.33 8.74
C GLU A 94 5.66 9.96 9.32
N ASP A 95 5.58 10.03 10.65
CA ASP A 95 4.40 10.57 11.32
C ASP A 95 4.29 12.08 11.08
N GLY A 96 3.11 12.55 10.73
CA GLY A 96 2.87 13.95 10.36
C GLY A 96 3.09 14.27 8.88
N ASP A 97 3.53 13.31 8.07
CA ASP A 97 3.70 13.52 6.63
C ASP A 97 2.38 13.72 5.89
N THR A 98 2.48 14.54 4.85
CA THR A 98 1.46 14.63 3.80
C THR A 98 2.13 14.49 2.44
N CYS A 99 1.39 14.08 1.42
CA CYS A 99 1.90 13.96 0.06
C CYS A 99 2.51 15.28 -0.43
N LYS A 100 1.99 16.42 0.05
CA LYS A 100 2.53 17.74 -0.25
C LYS A 100 3.89 17.98 0.42
N ILE A 101 4.05 17.59 1.68
CA ILE A 101 5.33 17.71 2.40
C ILE A 101 6.38 16.83 1.70
N VAL A 102 6.08 15.55 1.51
CA VAL A 102 7.00 14.60 0.85
C VAL A 102 7.36 15.04 -0.57
N ALA A 103 6.39 15.50 -1.36
CA ALA A 103 6.65 16.01 -2.71
C ALA A 103 7.57 17.24 -2.70
N ASN A 104 7.33 18.18 -1.77
CA ASN A 104 8.16 19.37 -1.62
C ASN A 104 9.59 19.02 -1.20
N GLU A 105 9.77 18.13 -0.23
CA GLU A 105 11.09 17.66 0.23
C GLU A 105 11.86 16.95 -0.89
N ALA A 106 11.15 16.18 -1.71
CA ALA A 106 11.70 15.53 -2.90
C ALA A 106 11.96 16.50 -4.07
N GLY A 107 11.49 17.74 -3.99
CA GLY A 107 11.61 18.72 -5.07
C GLY A 107 10.78 18.39 -6.31
N ILE A 108 9.66 17.68 -6.16
CA ILE A 108 8.73 17.32 -7.24
C ILE A 108 7.36 17.98 -7.04
N THR A 109 6.58 18.09 -8.12
CA THR A 109 5.21 18.59 -7.98
C THR A 109 4.32 17.55 -7.30
N LEU A 110 3.29 18.00 -6.59
CA LEU A 110 2.30 17.11 -5.99
C LEU A 110 1.60 16.23 -7.04
N ASP A 111 1.34 16.77 -8.24
CA ASP A 111 0.80 16.01 -9.38
C ASP A 111 1.76 14.90 -9.84
N THR A 112 3.06 15.19 -9.90
CA THR A 112 4.10 14.18 -10.17
C THR A 112 4.10 13.09 -9.10
N PHE A 113 4.00 13.46 -7.82
CA PHE A 113 3.94 12.50 -6.72
C PHE A 113 2.71 11.58 -6.83
N TYR A 114 1.52 12.12 -7.13
CA TYR A 114 0.32 11.32 -7.39
C TYR A 114 0.39 10.48 -8.67
N LYS A 115 1.16 10.91 -9.68
CA LYS A 115 1.44 10.09 -10.87
C LYS A 115 2.28 8.88 -10.53
N TRP A 116 3.28 9.04 -9.67
CA TRP A 116 4.17 7.95 -9.28
C TRP A 116 3.62 7.07 -8.16
N ASN A 117 2.66 7.55 -7.37
CA ASN A 117 2.13 6.84 -6.21
C ASN A 117 0.60 6.79 -6.22
N LYS A 118 0.01 6.02 -7.13
CA LYS A 118 -1.45 5.97 -7.31
C LYS A 118 -2.20 5.47 -6.07
N GLY A 119 -1.58 4.62 -5.26
CA GLY A 119 -2.20 4.08 -4.05
C GLY A 119 -2.32 5.07 -2.89
N VAL A 120 -1.71 6.25 -2.96
CA VAL A 120 -1.90 7.31 -1.93
C VAL A 120 -3.26 8.02 -2.07
N GLY A 121 -3.95 7.78 -3.19
CA GLY A 121 -5.21 8.44 -3.52
C GLY A 121 -5.02 9.80 -4.17
N SER A 122 -6.09 10.31 -4.78
CA SER A 122 -6.06 11.58 -5.53
C SER A 122 -6.00 12.83 -4.64
N SER A 123 -6.28 12.65 -3.34
CA SER A 123 -6.27 13.70 -2.33
C SER A 123 -5.37 13.35 -1.12
N CYS A 124 -4.43 12.41 -1.30
CA CYS A 124 -3.54 11.92 -0.23
C CYS A 124 -4.24 11.21 0.94
N GLU A 125 -5.44 10.68 0.73
CA GLU A 125 -6.27 10.05 1.77
C GLU A 125 -5.76 8.69 2.24
N SER A 126 -4.74 8.14 1.57
CA SER A 126 -4.23 6.79 1.80
C SER A 126 -2.71 6.75 1.86
N LEU A 127 -2.03 7.80 2.32
CA LEU A 127 -0.59 7.76 2.56
C LEU A 127 -0.29 6.87 3.78
N TRP A 128 0.53 5.83 3.61
CA TRP A 128 0.77 4.84 4.65
C TRP A 128 2.05 5.09 5.42
N LEU A 129 1.93 5.27 6.73
CA LEU A 129 3.04 5.42 7.66
C LEU A 129 3.98 4.21 7.61
N GLN A 130 5.30 4.45 7.63
CA GLN A 130 6.37 3.46 7.56
C GLN A 130 6.52 2.70 6.23
N TYR A 131 5.75 3.04 5.19
CA TYR A 131 5.89 2.47 3.85
C TYR A 131 6.69 3.39 2.92
N TYR A 132 7.35 2.79 1.93
CA TYR A 132 8.10 3.52 0.92
C TYR A 132 7.21 3.96 -0.24
N VAL A 133 7.31 5.24 -0.59
CA VAL A 133 6.71 5.88 -1.77
C VAL A 133 7.80 6.34 -2.74
N CYS A 134 7.43 6.49 -4.01
CA CYS A 134 8.32 6.95 -5.04
C CYS A 134 8.49 8.46 -5.04
N ILE A 135 9.74 8.91 -5.00
CA ILE A 135 10.11 10.32 -5.11
C ILE A 135 11.06 10.61 -6.26
N GLY A 136 11.33 9.62 -7.12
CA GLY A 136 12.16 9.83 -8.30
C GLY A 136 12.19 8.66 -9.26
N VAL A 137 12.24 9.03 -10.54
CA VAL A 137 12.56 8.17 -11.69
C VAL A 137 13.79 8.79 -12.37
N MET A 138 14.63 7.97 -13.02
CA MET A 138 15.78 8.42 -13.82
C MET A 138 15.63 7.90 -15.23
#